data_AF-A0A1B2Z790-F1
#
_entry.id   AF-A0A1B2Z790-F1
#
_cell.length_a   1.000
_cell.length_b   1.000
_cell.length_c   1.000
_cell.angle_alpha   90.00
_cell.angle_beta   90.00
_cell.angle_gamma   90.00
#
_symmetry.space_group_name_H-M   'P 1'
#
loop_
_entity.id
_entity.type
_entity.pdbx_description
1 polymer ?
#
loop_
_entity_poly.entity_id
_entity_poly.type
_entity_poly.pdbx_seq_one_letter_code
_entity_poly.pdbx_strand_id
1 'polypeptide(L)'
;MKCFLKVLISIFSVLAFSQHTETIKTDSTIIYYGREHFLIEGTVIADSLKESPYDRLPISYKEKVREPVWDLSKASAGITVRFHSNSTSINLKWSLLNDFQMNHMASTGIKGVDLYTKFKGQWRYVTTARPTDTINEQKLIKNMTPEFREYKLFLPLYDGVTKLEVGIDSIASIKKATPATLKPIVFYGTSITQGGCASRPGMAHTNIISRKLDVDCINYGFSGNGRMETPIVELISEIGARFYVIECLQNMDSHQVKERVRPLVDMIRNKQPFTPIVLVENMMYKAAFLDQTIETELIQENTVLKNEYDKIIKSGTPNIFYIKDNQDLLLDNEGTVDGVHLTDLGFLRYADYLMENFKKFKLIKD
;
A
#
# COMPACT_ATOMS: atom_id res chain seq x y z
N MET A 1 -43.91 -89.49 -8.06
CA MET A 1 -42.76 -90.01 -8.85
C MET A 1 -42.46 -89.01 -9.96
N LYS A 2 -41.17 -88.64 -10.09
CA LYS A 2 -40.54 -87.75 -11.10
C LYS A 2 -40.48 -86.24 -10.79
N CYS A 3 -39.33 -85.88 -10.22
CA CYS A 3 -38.70 -84.56 -10.28
C CYS A 3 -38.45 -84.10 -11.73
N PHE A 4 -38.55 -82.80 -11.98
CA PHE A 4 -37.77 -82.15 -13.04
C PHE A 4 -37.22 -80.81 -12.52
N LEU A 5 -35.90 -80.79 -12.37
CA LEU A 5 -35.06 -79.65 -12.02
C LEU A 5 -34.89 -78.77 -13.27
N LYS A 6 -35.32 -77.50 -13.22
CA LYS A 6 -34.97 -76.50 -14.25
C LYS A 6 -33.86 -75.60 -13.71
N VAL A 7 -32.66 -75.76 -14.25
CA VAL A 7 -31.51 -74.88 -14.07
C VAL A 7 -31.73 -73.66 -14.97
N LEU A 8 -31.82 -72.46 -14.38
CA LEU A 8 -31.81 -71.20 -15.12
C LEU A 8 -30.35 -70.72 -15.21
N ILE A 9 -29.79 -70.71 -16.41
CA ILE A 9 -28.44 -70.20 -16.69
C ILE A 9 -28.54 -68.67 -16.77
N SER A 10 -27.93 -67.97 -15.80
CA SER A 10 -27.79 -66.52 -15.83
C SER A 10 -26.62 -66.14 -16.73
N ILE A 11 -26.91 -65.48 -17.86
CA ILE A 11 -25.89 -64.91 -18.75
C ILE A 11 -25.49 -63.55 -18.16
N PHE A 12 -24.32 -63.48 -17.53
CA PHE A 12 -23.72 -62.21 -17.13
C PHE A 12 -23.21 -61.48 -18.38
N SER A 13 -23.92 -60.41 -18.76
CA SER A 13 -23.43 -59.46 -19.76
C SER A 13 -22.36 -58.59 -19.10
N VAL A 14 -21.08 -58.82 -19.43
CA VAL A 14 -20.00 -57.91 -19.05
C VAL A 14 -20.09 -56.68 -19.94
N LEU A 15 -20.76 -55.63 -19.47
CA LEU A 15 -20.64 -54.30 -20.05
C LEU A 15 -19.25 -53.77 -19.72
N ALA A 16 -18.33 -53.87 -20.70
CA ALA A 16 -17.06 -53.19 -20.64
C ALA A 16 -17.32 -51.68 -20.71
N PHE A 17 -17.23 -51.00 -19.56
CA PHE A 17 -17.13 -49.55 -19.51
C PHE A 17 -15.76 -49.14 -20.07
N SER A 18 -15.70 -48.87 -21.38
CA SER A 18 -14.64 -48.06 -21.95
C SER A 18 -14.87 -46.62 -21.48
N GLN A 19 -14.13 -46.18 -20.45
CA GLN A 19 -13.98 -44.76 -20.21
C GLN A 19 -13.21 -44.19 -21.39
N HIS A 20 -13.88 -43.39 -22.22
CA HIS A 20 -13.16 -42.45 -23.07
C HIS A 20 -12.25 -41.64 -22.16
N THR A 21 -10.94 -41.81 -22.33
CA THR A 21 -9.97 -40.87 -21.82
C THR A 21 -10.21 -39.58 -22.59
N GLU A 22 -11.11 -38.73 -22.11
CA GLU A 22 -11.10 -37.33 -22.48
C GLU A 22 -9.72 -36.84 -22.10
N THR A 23 -8.90 -36.65 -23.12
CA THR A 23 -7.65 -35.95 -22.99
C THR A 23 -8.05 -34.53 -22.62
N ILE A 24 -8.02 -34.19 -21.33
CA ILE A 24 -8.15 -32.80 -20.88
C ILE A 24 -6.92 -32.10 -21.42
N LYS A 25 -7.03 -31.56 -22.64
CA LYS A 25 -6.18 -30.46 -23.06
C LYS A 25 -6.56 -29.30 -22.16
N THR A 26 -5.77 -29.03 -21.14
CA THR A 26 -5.72 -27.69 -20.57
C THR A 26 -5.06 -26.80 -21.63
N ASP A 27 -5.83 -26.40 -22.64
CA ASP A 27 -5.51 -25.24 -23.46
C ASP A 27 -5.47 -24.07 -22.48
N SER A 28 -4.29 -23.78 -21.93
CA SER A 28 -4.11 -22.59 -21.10
C SER A 28 -4.25 -21.40 -22.02
N THR A 29 -5.48 -20.90 -22.16
CA THR A 29 -5.79 -19.66 -22.89
C THR A 29 -5.18 -18.43 -22.19
N ILE A 30 -4.52 -18.61 -21.04
CA ILE A 30 -3.90 -17.55 -20.24
C ILE A 30 -2.38 -17.78 -20.20
N ILE A 31 -1.60 -16.72 -20.41
CA ILE A 31 -0.15 -16.70 -20.25
C ILE A 31 0.18 -15.76 -19.09
N TYR A 32 1.02 -16.21 -18.16
CA TYR A 32 1.45 -15.44 -16.99
C TYR A 32 2.80 -14.76 -17.24
N TYR A 33 2.88 -13.49 -16.86
CA TYR A 33 4.03 -12.62 -17.08
C TYR A 33 4.55 -12.06 -15.76
N GLY A 34 5.87 -12.15 -15.55
CA GLY A 34 6.53 -11.77 -14.30
C GLY A 34 7.07 -10.34 -14.29
N ARG A 35 8.01 -10.11 -13.36
CA ARG A 35 8.62 -8.83 -12.98
C ARG A 35 9.03 -7.94 -14.17
N GLU A 36 9.55 -8.53 -15.22
CA GLU A 36 10.09 -7.87 -16.40
C GLU A 36 9.01 -7.17 -17.27
N HIS A 37 7.76 -7.61 -17.18
CA HIS A 37 6.66 -7.13 -18.03
C HIS A 37 5.89 -5.95 -17.46
N PHE A 38 6.23 -5.48 -16.26
CA PHE A 38 5.54 -4.37 -15.62
C PHE A 38 6.48 -3.42 -14.87
N LEU A 39 5.98 -2.21 -14.64
CA LEU A 39 6.70 -1.16 -13.91
C LEU A 39 6.34 -1.26 -12.44
N ILE A 40 7.35 -1.32 -11.57
CA ILE A 40 7.15 -1.18 -10.12
C ILE A 40 7.30 0.32 -9.80
N GLU A 41 6.33 0.86 -9.06
CA GLU A 41 6.30 2.23 -8.54
C GLU A 41 6.15 2.21 -7.02
N GLY A 42 6.17 3.38 -6.38
CA GLY A 42 6.17 3.50 -4.92
C GLY A 42 7.56 3.32 -4.30
N THR A 43 8.60 3.30 -5.14
CA THR A 43 10.01 3.21 -4.71
C THR A 43 10.93 3.83 -5.76
N VAL A 44 11.99 4.49 -5.31
CA VAL A 44 13.10 4.98 -6.16
C VAL A 44 14.35 4.11 -6.04
N ILE A 45 14.31 3.08 -5.20
CA ILE A 45 15.44 2.20 -4.93
C ILE A 45 15.49 1.14 -6.02
N ALA A 46 16.63 1.03 -6.70
CA ALA A 46 16.88 0.02 -7.73
C ALA A 46 16.73 -1.40 -7.15
N ASP A 47 16.19 -2.32 -7.95
CA ASP A 47 15.97 -3.71 -7.54
C ASP A 47 17.25 -4.41 -7.10
N SER A 48 18.39 -4.09 -7.73
CA SER A 48 19.71 -4.63 -7.36
C SER A 48 20.20 -4.24 -5.97
N LEU A 49 19.51 -3.29 -5.30
CA LEU A 49 19.85 -2.83 -3.96
C LEU A 49 18.90 -3.37 -2.88
N LYS A 50 17.96 -4.27 -3.23
CA LYS A 50 16.96 -4.82 -2.30
C LYS A 50 17.05 -6.34 -2.25
N GLU A 51 16.56 -6.95 -1.15
CA GLU A 51 16.40 -8.42 -1.10
C GLU A 51 15.24 -8.87 -2.01
N SER A 52 14.15 -8.09 -2.04
CA SER A 52 13.03 -8.24 -2.96
C SER A 52 12.76 -6.94 -3.72
N PRO A 53 12.35 -6.98 -5.00
CA PRO A 53 11.95 -5.78 -5.72
C PRO A 53 10.76 -5.04 -5.07
N TYR A 54 10.00 -5.73 -4.21
CA TYR A 54 8.83 -5.22 -3.50
C TYR A 54 9.14 -4.71 -2.07
N ASP A 55 10.40 -4.77 -1.64
CA ASP A 55 10.84 -4.19 -0.36
C ASP A 55 10.89 -2.68 -0.42
N ARG A 56 10.66 -2.03 0.73
CA ARG A 56 10.68 -0.57 0.85
C ARG A 56 12.07 0.00 1.20
N LEU A 57 12.92 -0.79 1.84
CA LEU A 57 14.29 -0.39 2.20
C LEU A 57 15.34 -1.15 1.39
N PRO A 58 16.52 -0.54 1.11
CA PRO A 58 17.62 -1.25 0.50
C PRO A 58 18.32 -2.17 1.51
N ILE A 59 18.98 -3.22 1.03
CA ILE A 59 19.70 -4.19 1.88
C ILE A 59 20.74 -3.53 2.80
N SER A 60 21.35 -2.43 2.35
CA SER A 60 22.34 -1.68 3.14
C SER A 60 21.78 -1.06 4.42
N TYR A 61 20.46 -1.12 4.64
CA TYR A 61 19.80 -0.59 5.84
C TYR A 61 19.50 -1.66 6.89
N LYS A 62 19.67 -2.95 6.57
CA LYS A 62 19.38 -4.07 7.47
C LYS A 62 20.01 -3.92 8.85
N GLU A 63 21.30 -3.54 8.87
CA GLU A 63 22.07 -3.34 10.11
C GLU A 63 22.06 -1.87 10.60
N LYS A 64 21.37 -0.97 9.90
CA LYS A 64 21.29 0.46 10.27
C LYS A 64 20.00 0.81 11.01
N VAL A 65 18.92 0.10 10.70
CA VAL A 65 17.62 0.30 11.34
C VAL A 65 17.42 -0.73 12.44
N ARG A 66 16.49 -0.44 13.36
CA ARG A 66 16.05 -1.43 14.33
C ARG A 66 15.34 -2.59 13.62
N GLU A 67 15.48 -3.80 14.15
CA GLU A 67 14.86 -5.02 13.61
C GLU A 67 13.36 -4.84 13.29
N PRO A 68 12.51 -4.25 14.16
CA PRO A 68 11.10 -4.03 13.81
C PRO A 68 10.88 -3.13 12.58
N VAL A 69 11.75 -2.14 12.34
CA VAL A 69 11.68 -1.28 11.15
C VAL A 69 12.10 -2.06 9.91
N TRP A 70 13.13 -2.90 10.03
CA TRP A 70 13.57 -3.77 8.95
C TRP A 70 12.47 -4.75 8.54
N ASP A 71 11.85 -5.43 9.50
CA ASP A 71 10.79 -6.41 9.22
C ASP A 71 9.57 -5.73 8.58
N LEU A 72 9.15 -4.58 9.10
CA LEU A 72 8.07 -3.80 8.50
C LEU A 72 8.41 -3.30 7.10
N SER A 73 9.68 -3.09 6.77
CA SER A 73 10.09 -2.68 5.42
C SER A 73 9.88 -3.75 4.35
N LYS A 74 9.69 -5.01 4.77
CA LYS A 74 9.36 -6.13 3.88
C LYS A 74 7.92 -6.13 3.42
N ALA A 75 7.03 -5.43 4.15
CA ALA A 75 5.67 -5.21 3.68
C ALA A 75 5.66 -4.29 2.45
N SER A 76 4.83 -4.61 1.47
CA SER A 76 4.79 -3.92 0.17
C SER A 76 3.91 -2.66 0.15
N ALA A 77 3.74 -2.00 1.31
CA ALA A 77 2.87 -0.84 1.46
C ALA A 77 3.25 0.29 0.51
N GLY A 78 2.28 0.78 -0.28
CA GLY A 78 2.51 1.84 -1.28
C GLY A 78 3.26 1.40 -2.54
N ILE A 79 3.78 0.17 -2.60
CA ILE A 79 4.33 -0.38 -3.83
C ILE A 79 3.18 -0.69 -4.79
N THR A 80 3.36 -0.32 -6.06
CA THR A 80 2.39 -0.62 -7.11
C THR A 80 3.04 -1.22 -8.34
N VAL A 81 2.23 -1.91 -9.14
CA VAL A 81 2.64 -2.51 -10.41
C VAL A 81 1.78 -1.96 -11.55
N ARG A 82 2.40 -1.36 -12.56
CA ARG A 82 1.72 -0.69 -13.68
C ARG A 82 2.10 -1.29 -15.03
N PHE A 83 1.09 -1.61 -15.83
CA PHE A 83 1.24 -2.23 -17.15
C PHE A 83 0.08 -1.88 -18.07
N HIS A 84 0.24 -2.15 -19.35
CA HIS A 84 -0.82 -2.05 -20.34
C HIS A 84 -1.14 -3.42 -20.91
N SER A 85 -2.42 -3.67 -21.22
CA SER A 85 -2.83 -4.86 -21.95
C SER A 85 -4.14 -4.64 -22.71
N ASN A 86 -4.28 -5.34 -23.84
CA ASN A 86 -5.55 -5.47 -24.59
C ASN A 86 -6.29 -6.79 -24.29
N SER A 87 -5.91 -7.49 -23.22
CA SER A 87 -6.57 -8.72 -22.80
C SER A 87 -8.05 -8.51 -22.48
N THR A 88 -8.87 -9.50 -22.76
CA THR A 88 -10.29 -9.52 -22.38
C THR A 88 -10.50 -10.05 -20.95
N SER A 89 -9.45 -10.64 -20.36
CA SER A 89 -9.40 -11.07 -18.96
C SER A 89 -8.08 -10.72 -18.28
N ILE A 90 -8.10 -10.51 -16.97
CA ILE A 90 -6.88 -10.35 -16.15
C ILE A 90 -6.94 -11.36 -15.01
N ASN A 91 -5.87 -12.13 -14.87
CA ASN A 91 -5.64 -13.08 -13.79
C ASN A 91 -4.39 -12.63 -13.03
N LEU A 92 -4.28 -13.04 -11.77
CA LEU A 92 -3.18 -12.67 -10.90
C LEU A 92 -2.72 -13.89 -10.13
N LYS A 93 -1.41 -14.13 -10.13
CA LYS A 93 -0.75 -14.98 -9.16
C LYS A 93 0.12 -14.12 -8.26
N TRP A 94 0.03 -14.33 -6.96
CA TRP A 94 0.93 -13.67 -6.02
C TRP A 94 1.26 -14.56 -4.84
N SER A 95 2.50 -14.44 -4.38
CA SER A 95 3.02 -15.14 -3.21
C SER A 95 3.36 -14.13 -2.12
N LEU A 96 3.01 -14.48 -0.88
CA LEU A 96 3.19 -13.67 0.31
C LEU A 96 4.42 -14.12 1.10
N LEU A 97 4.91 -13.25 1.98
CA LEU A 97 6.09 -13.51 2.79
C LEU A 97 5.74 -14.19 4.12
N ASN A 98 4.74 -13.67 4.85
CA ASN A 98 4.50 -14.05 6.25
C ASN A 98 3.09 -14.64 6.52
N ASP A 99 2.16 -14.56 5.57
CA ASP A 99 0.73 -14.83 5.77
C ASP A 99 0.12 -14.05 6.96
N PHE A 100 0.54 -12.81 7.14
CA PHE A 100 0.25 -11.99 8.31
C PHE A 100 -1.26 -11.76 8.54
N GLN A 101 -1.67 -11.58 9.80
CA GLN A 101 -3.07 -11.33 10.19
C GLN A 101 -3.16 -10.37 11.38
N MET A 102 -4.23 -9.59 11.40
CA MET A 102 -4.60 -8.69 12.51
C MET A 102 -6.11 -8.79 12.72
N ASN A 103 -6.56 -8.77 13.97
CA ASN A 103 -7.99 -8.89 14.30
C ASN A 103 -8.82 -7.62 13.99
N HIS A 104 -8.16 -6.50 13.70
CA HIS A 104 -8.77 -5.19 13.46
C HIS A 104 -8.50 -4.65 12.04
N MET A 105 -7.94 -5.47 11.14
CA MET A 105 -7.70 -5.10 9.74
C MET A 105 -8.12 -6.24 8.81
N ALA A 106 -8.81 -5.91 7.72
CA ALA A 106 -9.27 -6.92 6.77
C ALA A 106 -8.09 -7.63 6.08
N SER A 107 -8.17 -8.95 5.91
CA SER A 107 -7.14 -9.74 5.20
C SER A 107 -6.85 -9.21 3.80
N THR A 108 -7.84 -8.62 3.13
CA THR A 108 -7.67 -7.94 1.84
C THR A 108 -6.74 -6.73 1.90
N GLY A 109 -6.75 -5.95 2.98
CA GLY A 109 -5.80 -4.84 3.17
C GLY A 109 -4.40 -5.34 3.54
N ILE A 110 -4.33 -6.36 4.39
CA ILE A 110 -3.05 -6.91 4.87
C ILE A 110 -2.30 -7.62 3.73
N LYS A 111 -3.00 -8.48 2.99
CA LYS A 111 -2.44 -9.52 2.09
C LYS A 111 -2.99 -9.48 0.65
N GLY A 112 -4.04 -8.70 0.40
CA GLY A 112 -4.70 -8.63 -0.92
C GLY A 112 -4.03 -7.67 -1.89
N VAL A 113 -4.50 -7.68 -3.13
CA VAL A 113 -4.00 -6.80 -4.21
C VAL A 113 -5.17 -6.11 -4.90
N ASP A 114 -5.12 -4.79 -5.02
CA ASP A 114 -6.19 -4.00 -5.63
C ASP A 114 -5.91 -3.72 -7.11
N LEU A 115 -6.83 -4.12 -7.99
CA LEU A 115 -6.77 -3.79 -9.41
C LEU A 115 -7.53 -2.50 -9.71
N TYR A 116 -6.84 -1.58 -10.37
CA TYR A 116 -7.36 -0.35 -10.94
C TYR A 116 -7.08 -0.30 -12.45
N THR A 117 -7.92 0.42 -13.19
CA THR A 117 -7.66 0.75 -14.60
C THR A 117 -7.84 2.24 -14.85
N LYS A 118 -7.06 2.81 -15.77
CA LYS A 118 -7.19 4.20 -16.17
C LYS A 118 -8.40 4.34 -17.10
N PHE A 119 -9.42 5.07 -16.67
CA PHE A 119 -10.64 5.32 -17.43
C PHE A 119 -10.93 6.81 -17.46
N LYS A 120 -11.05 7.39 -18.67
CA LYS A 120 -11.25 8.84 -18.88
C LYS A 120 -10.26 9.71 -18.08
N GLY A 121 -8.98 9.33 -18.08
CA GLY A 121 -7.91 10.04 -17.39
C GLY A 121 -7.84 9.82 -15.86
N GLN A 122 -8.75 9.04 -15.28
CA GLN A 122 -8.79 8.80 -13.83
C GLN A 122 -8.60 7.31 -13.49
N TRP A 123 -7.97 7.03 -12.35
CA TRP A 123 -7.83 5.67 -11.86
C TRP A 123 -9.15 5.18 -11.27
N ARG A 124 -9.75 4.17 -11.90
CA ARG A 124 -11.00 3.56 -11.45
C ARG A 124 -10.75 2.20 -10.83
N TYR A 125 -11.32 1.98 -9.65
CA TYR A 125 -11.29 0.68 -8.97
C TYR A 125 -12.03 -0.36 -9.81
N VAL A 126 -11.44 -1.55 -9.92
CA VAL A 126 -12.02 -2.70 -10.63
C VAL A 126 -12.43 -3.77 -9.62
N THR A 127 -11.47 -4.29 -8.86
CA THR A 127 -11.68 -5.39 -7.90
C THR A 127 -10.50 -5.51 -6.95
N THR A 128 -10.66 -6.34 -5.90
CA THR A 128 -9.60 -6.76 -4.98
C THR A 128 -9.37 -8.26 -5.12
N ALA A 129 -8.12 -8.65 -5.34
CA ALA A 129 -7.67 -10.04 -5.23
C ALA A 129 -7.67 -10.43 -3.75
N ARG A 130 -8.43 -11.47 -3.41
CA ARG A 130 -8.68 -11.89 -2.03
C ARG A 130 -7.71 -13.01 -1.67
N PRO A 131 -6.85 -12.83 -0.65
CA PRO A 131 -5.90 -13.84 -0.25
C PRO A 131 -6.60 -14.97 0.49
N THR A 132 -6.27 -16.20 0.15
CA THR A 132 -6.76 -17.43 0.81
C THR A 132 -5.63 -18.27 1.40
N ASP A 133 -4.40 -18.05 0.94
CA ASP A 133 -3.19 -18.79 1.35
C ASP A 133 -1.94 -17.91 1.14
N THR A 134 -0.75 -18.45 1.37
CA THR A 134 0.54 -17.83 1.05
C THR A 134 0.77 -17.73 -0.46
N ILE A 135 0.30 -18.70 -1.25
CA ILE A 135 0.36 -18.69 -2.72
C ILE A 135 -1.07 -18.59 -3.24
N ASN A 136 -1.36 -17.54 -4.01
CA ASN A 136 -2.71 -17.24 -4.46
C ASN A 136 -2.75 -17.15 -5.99
N GLU A 137 -3.86 -17.61 -6.56
CA GLU A 137 -4.21 -17.43 -7.98
C GLU A 137 -5.68 -17.02 -8.08
N GLN A 138 -5.95 -15.90 -8.76
CA GLN A 138 -7.32 -15.43 -8.94
C GLN A 138 -7.53 -14.77 -10.30
N LYS A 139 -8.65 -15.11 -10.95
CA LYS A 139 -9.19 -14.31 -12.06
C LYS A 139 -9.82 -13.03 -11.51
N LEU A 140 -9.24 -11.89 -11.84
CA LEU A 140 -9.69 -10.59 -11.32
C LEU A 140 -10.89 -10.05 -12.12
N ILE A 141 -10.83 -10.17 -13.45
CA ILE A 141 -11.89 -9.69 -14.35
C ILE A 141 -11.88 -10.47 -15.67
N LYS A 142 -13.03 -10.58 -16.33
CA LYS A 142 -13.21 -11.19 -17.67
C LYS A 142 -14.31 -10.47 -18.45
N ASN A 143 -14.48 -10.85 -19.71
CA ASN A 143 -15.52 -10.34 -20.62
C ASN A 143 -15.35 -8.83 -20.95
N MET A 144 -14.11 -8.36 -21.01
CA MET A 144 -13.80 -6.99 -21.46
C MET A 144 -13.67 -6.94 -22.98
N THR A 145 -13.89 -5.77 -23.59
CA THR A 145 -13.50 -5.56 -25.00
C THR A 145 -11.98 -5.58 -25.13
N PRO A 146 -11.41 -6.02 -26.28
CA PRO A 146 -9.96 -6.13 -26.47
C PRO A 146 -9.27 -4.78 -26.75
N GLU A 147 -9.57 -3.76 -25.94
CA GLU A 147 -8.94 -2.44 -26.01
C GLU A 147 -7.70 -2.40 -25.14
N PHE A 148 -6.66 -1.72 -25.62
CA PHE A 148 -5.42 -1.54 -24.89
C PHE A 148 -5.63 -0.55 -23.74
N ARG A 149 -5.62 -1.06 -22.51
CA ARG A 149 -5.87 -0.29 -21.27
C ARG A 149 -4.63 -0.25 -20.41
N GLU A 150 -4.53 0.80 -19.61
CA GLU A 150 -3.55 0.90 -18.54
C GLU A 150 -4.15 0.36 -17.23
N TYR A 151 -3.39 -0.48 -16.54
CA TYR A 151 -3.75 -1.12 -15.29
C TYR A 151 -2.71 -0.82 -14.21
N LYS A 152 -3.18 -0.68 -12.98
CA LYS A 152 -2.36 -0.52 -11.77
C LYS A 152 -2.82 -1.49 -10.69
N LEU A 153 -1.88 -2.25 -10.14
CA LEU A 153 -2.07 -3.13 -8.99
C LEU A 153 -1.47 -2.44 -7.76
N PHE A 154 -2.27 -2.19 -6.72
CA PHE A 154 -1.76 -1.77 -5.41
C PHE A 154 -1.48 -3.01 -4.56
N LEU A 155 -0.25 -3.13 -4.07
CA LEU A 155 0.23 -4.32 -3.37
C LEU A 155 -0.11 -4.29 -1.86
N PRO A 156 -0.01 -5.43 -1.15
CA PRO A 156 -0.45 -5.56 0.24
C PRO A 156 0.21 -4.55 1.19
N LEU A 157 -0.53 -4.11 2.22
CA LEU A 157 -0.09 -3.04 3.12
C LEU A 157 0.73 -3.55 4.33
N TYR A 158 0.47 -4.77 4.78
CA TYR A 158 1.06 -5.31 6.02
C TYR A 158 1.72 -6.68 5.84
N ASP A 159 1.76 -7.21 4.61
CA ASP A 159 2.55 -8.38 4.25
C ASP A 159 3.41 -8.08 3.01
N GLY A 160 4.45 -8.87 2.80
CA GLY A 160 5.39 -8.72 1.70
C GLY A 160 5.01 -9.59 0.51
N VAL A 161 5.14 -9.05 -0.71
CA VAL A 161 5.05 -9.85 -1.93
C VAL A 161 6.42 -10.45 -2.23
N THR A 162 6.47 -11.76 -2.47
CA THR A 162 7.69 -12.48 -2.90
C THR A 162 7.67 -12.81 -4.39
N LYS A 163 6.49 -13.02 -4.95
CA LYS A 163 6.28 -13.26 -6.39
C LYS A 163 4.97 -12.62 -6.85
N LEU A 164 4.96 -12.07 -8.06
CA LEU A 164 3.78 -11.51 -8.71
C LEU A 164 3.80 -11.84 -10.20
N GLU A 165 2.72 -12.38 -10.72
CA GLU A 165 2.57 -12.68 -12.14
C GLU A 165 1.18 -12.26 -12.62
N VAL A 166 1.13 -11.54 -13.74
CA VAL A 166 -0.12 -11.10 -14.38
C VAL A 166 -0.46 -12.07 -15.51
N GLY A 167 -1.63 -12.70 -15.43
CA GLY A 167 -2.14 -13.59 -16.46
C GLY A 167 -3.06 -12.86 -17.44
N ILE A 168 -2.75 -12.92 -18.73
CA ILE A 168 -3.55 -12.35 -19.83
C ILE A 168 -3.92 -13.43 -20.84
N ASP A 169 -4.90 -13.14 -21.71
CA ASP A 169 -5.27 -14.03 -22.81
C ASP A 169 -4.04 -14.29 -23.73
N SER A 170 -3.88 -15.51 -24.23
CA SER A 170 -2.68 -15.95 -24.97
C SER A 170 -2.41 -15.17 -26.26
N ILE A 171 -3.46 -14.61 -26.86
CA ILE A 171 -3.38 -13.76 -28.07
C ILE A 171 -3.28 -12.26 -27.74
N ALA A 172 -3.38 -11.89 -26.47
CA ALA A 172 -3.25 -10.51 -26.04
C ALA A 172 -1.78 -10.14 -25.82
N SER A 173 -1.54 -8.83 -25.68
CA SER A 173 -0.22 -8.28 -25.40
C SER A 173 -0.18 -7.66 -24.01
N ILE A 174 0.99 -7.71 -23.37
CA ILE A 174 1.32 -6.93 -22.18
C ILE A 174 2.50 -6.02 -22.50
N LYS A 175 2.43 -4.77 -22.06
CA LYS A 175 3.56 -3.83 -22.14
C LYS A 175 3.79 -3.18 -20.79
N LYS A 176 5.05 -3.11 -20.39
CA LYS A 176 5.49 -2.34 -19.23
C LYS A 176 5.10 -0.88 -19.39
N ALA A 177 4.53 -0.26 -18.36
CA ALA A 177 4.18 1.14 -18.38
C ALA A 177 5.43 2.04 -18.34
N THR A 178 5.30 3.27 -18.82
CA THR A 178 6.37 4.28 -18.77
C THR A 178 6.38 4.96 -17.41
N PRO A 179 7.55 5.14 -16.77
CA PRO A 179 7.67 5.88 -15.52
C PRO A 179 7.04 7.27 -15.59
N ALA A 180 6.42 7.71 -14.50
CA ALA A 180 5.92 9.08 -14.38
C ALA A 180 7.09 10.08 -14.45
N THR A 181 6.86 11.24 -15.08
CA THR A 181 7.87 12.31 -15.14
C THR A 181 7.86 13.20 -13.90
N LEU A 182 6.75 13.21 -13.14
CA LEU A 182 6.61 13.97 -11.91
C LEU A 182 7.38 13.30 -10.78
N LYS A 183 8.11 14.11 -10.01
CA LYS A 183 8.76 13.66 -8.76
C LYS A 183 7.73 13.11 -7.78
N PRO A 184 8.08 12.08 -6.98
CA PRO A 184 7.16 11.47 -6.04
C PRO A 184 6.88 12.38 -4.85
N ILE A 185 5.77 12.14 -4.15
CA ILE A 185 5.56 12.62 -2.78
C ILE A 185 6.09 11.56 -1.83
N VAL A 186 6.89 11.95 -0.85
CA VAL A 186 7.46 11.00 0.13
C VAL A 186 6.77 11.17 1.47
N PHE A 187 6.10 10.11 1.93
CA PHE A 187 5.47 10.06 3.24
C PHE A 187 6.35 9.27 4.20
N TYR A 188 6.60 9.82 5.40
CA TYR A 188 7.21 9.12 6.52
C TYR A 188 6.31 9.23 7.74
N GLY A 189 5.92 8.09 8.30
CA GLY A 189 5.00 8.08 9.43
C GLY A 189 4.80 6.69 10.04
N THR A 190 3.62 6.50 10.60
CA THR A 190 3.31 5.44 11.57
C THR A 190 2.54 4.27 10.94
N SER A 191 1.75 3.55 11.74
CA SER A 191 0.80 2.53 11.27
C SER A 191 -0.24 3.12 10.32
N ILE A 192 -0.71 4.34 10.58
CA ILE A 192 -1.70 5.03 9.72
C ILE A 192 -1.10 5.25 8.32
N THR A 193 0.13 5.75 8.24
CA THR A 193 0.88 5.88 6.97
C THR A 193 1.04 4.55 6.26
N GLN A 194 1.40 3.49 6.99
CA GLN A 194 1.54 2.16 6.41
C GLN A 194 0.21 1.64 5.83
N GLY A 195 -0.92 2.08 6.39
CA GLY A 195 -2.27 1.78 5.93
C GLY A 195 -3.12 1.01 6.93
N GLY A 196 -2.75 1.00 8.21
CA GLY A 196 -3.57 0.45 9.29
C GLY A 196 -4.78 1.36 9.55
N CYS A 197 -6.04 0.98 9.30
CA CYS A 197 -6.55 -0.35 8.93
C CYS A 197 -7.47 -0.30 7.70
N ALA A 198 -6.91 0.13 6.57
CA ALA A 198 -7.61 0.20 5.29
C ALA A 198 -8.12 -1.19 4.88
N SER A 199 -9.34 -1.27 4.37
CA SER A 199 -9.98 -2.55 4.04
C SER A 199 -9.31 -3.28 2.86
N ARG A 200 -8.61 -2.53 2.01
CA ARG A 200 -7.88 -2.98 0.82
C ARG A 200 -6.76 -2.00 0.46
N PRO A 201 -5.71 -2.41 -0.27
CA PRO A 201 -4.51 -1.59 -0.46
C PRO A 201 -4.76 -0.21 -1.04
N GLY A 202 -5.69 -0.08 -1.99
CA GLY A 202 -6.03 1.19 -2.60
C GLY A 202 -6.62 2.22 -1.62
N MET A 203 -7.02 1.83 -0.41
CA MET A 203 -7.66 2.74 0.53
C MET A 203 -6.72 3.40 1.54
N ALA A 204 -5.43 3.04 1.60
CA ALA A 204 -4.45 3.85 2.33
C ALA A 204 -4.43 5.29 1.77
N HIS A 205 -4.32 6.32 2.62
CA HIS A 205 -4.41 7.72 2.16
C HIS A 205 -3.34 8.06 1.12
N THR A 206 -2.12 7.54 1.27
CA THR A 206 -1.04 7.67 0.29
C THR A 206 -1.46 7.19 -1.10
N ASN A 207 -2.16 6.05 -1.17
CA ASN A 207 -2.67 5.46 -2.40
C ASN A 207 -3.88 6.22 -2.96
N ILE A 208 -4.75 6.76 -2.10
CA ILE A 208 -5.85 7.65 -2.51
C ILE A 208 -5.28 8.92 -3.17
N ILE A 209 -4.32 9.58 -2.51
CA ILE A 209 -3.64 10.78 -3.00
C ILE A 209 -2.94 10.48 -4.32
N SER A 210 -2.19 9.37 -4.41
CA SER A 210 -1.52 8.95 -5.65
C SER A 210 -2.49 8.86 -6.83
N ARG A 211 -3.66 8.24 -6.63
CA ARG A 211 -4.66 8.11 -7.70
C ARG A 211 -5.30 9.43 -8.10
N LYS A 212 -5.61 10.29 -7.13
CA LYS A 212 -6.27 11.58 -7.38
C LYS A 212 -5.34 12.57 -8.08
N LEU A 213 -4.06 12.56 -7.74
CA LEU A 213 -3.06 13.45 -8.32
C LEU A 213 -2.33 12.88 -9.53
N ASP A 214 -2.46 11.57 -9.78
CA ASP A 214 -1.68 10.84 -10.77
C ASP A 214 -0.16 11.00 -10.58
N VAL A 215 0.26 10.95 -9.31
CA VAL A 215 1.65 11.13 -8.85
C VAL A 215 2.04 9.93 -8.00
N ASP A 216 3.30 9.49 -8.09
CA ASP A 216 3.80 8.42 -7.24
C ASP A 216 3.90 8.88 -5.78
N CYS A 217 3.45 8.05 -4.85
CA CYS A 217 3.50 8.32 -3.40
C CYS A 217 4.29 7.21 -2.72
N ILE A 218 5.50 7.54 -2.27
CA ILE A 218 6.38 6.60 -1.58
C ILE A 218 5.96 6.54 -0.11
N ASN A 219 5.66 5.33 0.36
CA ASN A 219 5.10 5.09 1.68
C ASN A 219 6.14 4.49 2.62
N TYR A 220 6.80 5.34 3.41
CA TYR A 220 7.66 4.93 4.53
C TYR A 220 6.89 4.90 5.86
N GLY A 221 5.69 4.32 5.88
CA GLY A 221 4.96 4.07 7.11
C GLY A 221 5.49 2.83 7.84
N PHE A 222 5.80 2.96 9.13
CA PHE A 222 6.27 1.85 9.95
C PHE A 222 5.41 1.74 11.21
N SER A 223 4.51 0.75 11.24
CA SER A 223 3.59 0.48 12.35
C SER A 223 4.30 0.44 13.72
N GLY A 224 3.93 1.36 14.62
CA GLY A 224 4.52 1.49 15.96
C GLY A 224 5.97 2.01 16.00
N ASN A 225 6.55 2.33 14.84
CA ASN A 225 7.98 2.51 14.64
C ASN A 225 8.37 3.74 13.79
N GLY A 226 7.40 4.53 13.32
CA GLY A 226 7.69 5.78 12.61
C GLY A 226 8.09 6.89 13.57
N ARG A 227 9.39 7.03 13.89
CA ARG A 227 9.85 7.91 15.01
C ARG A 227 10.89 8.97 14.64
N MET A 228 10.88 9.44 13.39
CA MET A 228 11.86 10.41 12.88
C MET A 228 13.33 9.96 13.07
N GLU A 229 13.60 8.67 12.90
CA GLU A 229 14.91 8.10 13.21
C GLU A 229 15.92 8.41 12.11
N THR A 230 17.14 8.78 12.52
CA THR A 230 18.23 9.23 11.64
C THR A 230 18.41 8.35 10.40
N PRO A 231 18.50 7.01 10.48
CA PRO A 231 18.68 6.19 9.29
C PRO A 231 17.55 6.41 8.26
N ILE A 232 16.28 6.39 8.67
CA ILE A 232 15.17 6.59 7.75
C ILE A 232 15.19 8.01 7.17
N VAL A 233 15.53 9.02 7.98
CA VAL A 233 15.70 10.39 7.51
C VAL A 233 16.81 10.50 6.45
N GLU A 234 17.95 9.84 6.66
CA GLU A 234 19.04 9.77 5.67
C GLU A 234 18.50 9.24 4.34
N LEU A 235 17.78 8.10 4.38
CA LEU A 235 17.24 7.49 3.17
C LEU A 235 16.31 8.43 2.40
N ILE A 236 15.31 9.01 3.09
CA ILE A 236 14.32 9.85 2.41
C ILE A 236 14.94 11.15 1.90
N SER A 237 16.00 11.66 2.56
CA SER A 237 16.70 12.88 2.13
C SER A 237 17.42 12.73 0.78
N GLU A 238 17.82 11.51 0.41
CA GLU A 238 18.43 11.23 -0.90
C GLU A 238 17.40 11.25 -2.05
N ILE A 239 16.10 11.17 -1.73
CA ILE A 239 15.03 11.11 -2.73
C ILE A 239 14.74 12.52 -3.24
N GLY A 240 14.85 12.75 -4.54
CA GLY A 240 14.37 13.98 -5.17
C GLY A 240 12.84 14.07 -5.17
N ALA A 241 12.25 14.41 -4.02
CA ALA A 241 10.80 14.48 -3.83
C ALA A 241 10.20 15.76 -4.42
N ARG A 242 8.90 15.72 -4.72
CA ARG A 242 8.07 16.91 -4.95
C ARG A 242 7.87 17.67 -3.64
N PHE A 243 7.58 16.93 -2.57
CA PHE A 243 7.59 17.39 -1.19
C PHE A 243 7.57 16.17 -0.25
N TYR A 244 7.96 16.41 1.00
CA TYR A 244 7.91 15.44 2.10
C TYR A 244 6.70 15.68 2.98
N VAL A 245 6.08 14.59 3.45
CA VAL A 245 5.02 14.63 4.45
C VAL A 245 5.49 13.79 5.65
N ILE A 246 5.67 14.45 6.79
CA ILE A 246 6.19 13.85 8.01
C ILE A 246 5.04 13.81 9.04
N GLU A 247 4.53 12.61 9.29
CA GLU A 247 3.36 12.31 10.12
C GLU A 247 3.69 11.19 11.12
N CYS A 248 4.73 11.40 11.93
CA CYS A 248 5.32 10.40 12.83
C CYS A 248 4.79 10.46 14.28
N LEU A 249 4.00 11.46 14.65
CA LEU A 249 3.78 11.81 16.06
C LEU A 249 3.09 10.69 16.87
N GLN A 250 2.20 9.89 16.27
CA GLN A 250 1.49 8.79 16.96
C GLN A 250 2.45 7.74 17.57
N ASN A 251 3.74 7.75 17.23
CA ASN A 251 4.73 6.82 17.75
C ASN A 251 5.85 7.51 18.54
N MET A 252 5.69 8.78 18.88
CA MET A 252 6.71 9.59 19.53
C MET A 252 6.15 10.33 20.74
N ASP A 253 6.93 10.36 21.82
CA ASP A 253 6.63 11.23 22.96
C ASP A 253 7.15 12.67 22.73
N SER A 254 6.70 13.60 23.57
CA SER A 254 7.09 15.01 23.47
C SER A 254 8.61 15.26 23.59
N HIS A 255 9.37 14.41 24.29
CA HIS A 255 10.82 14.52 24.34
C HIS A 255 11.44 14.17 22.99
N GLN A 256 11.02 13.07 22.38
CA GLN A 256 11.47 12.64 21.06
C GLN A 256 11.10 13.66 19.98
N VAL A 257 9.90 14.27 20.04
CA VAL A 257 9.50 15.34 19.11
C VAL A 257 10.48 16.52 19.21
N LYS A 258 10.75 16.99 20.44
CA LYS A 258 11.70 18.09 20.69
C LYS A 258 13.10 17.77 20.20
N GLU A 259 13.55 16.53 20.39
CA GLU A 259 14.89 16.08 20.02
C GLU A 259 15.06 15.93 18.50
N ARG A 260 14.04 15.43 17.79
CA ARG A 260 14.23 14.87 16.44
C ARG A 260 13.69 15.73 15.29
N VAL A 261 12.75 16.63 15.54
CA VAL A 261 12.16 17.46 14.47
C VAL A 261 13.21 18.33 13.79
N ARG A 262 14.07 19.02 14.56
CA ARG A 262 15.10 19.89 14.00
C ARG A 262 16.18 19.10 13.24
N PRO A 263 16.79 18.03 13.80
CA PRO A 263 17.70 17.16 13.04
C PRO A 263 17.10 16.62 11.75
N LEU A 264 15.83 16.18 11.77
CA LEU A 264 15.16 15.69 10.57
C LEU A 264 15.13 16.75 9.47
N VAL A 265 14.70 17.98 9.81
CA VAL A 265 14.63 19.08 8.84
C VAL A 265 16.00 19.45 8.32
N ASP A 266 17.00 19.56 9.19
CA ASP A 266 18.36 19.93 8.79
C ASP A 266 18.98 18.86 7.87
N MET A 267 18.78 17.57 8.17
CA MET A 267 19.25 16.47 7.30
C MET A 267 18.59 16.50 5.92
N ILE A 268 17.27 16.68 5.85
CA ILE A 268 16.59 16.83 4.55
C ILE A 268 17.10 18.08 3.83
N ARG A 269 17.28 19.21 4.51
CA ARG A 269 17.77 20.46 3.90
C ARG A 269 19.19 20.35 3.36
N ASN A 270 20.06 19.58 4.01
CA ASN A 270 21.43 19.34 3.53
C ASN A 270 21.47 18.65 2.16
N LYS A 271 20.47 17.83 1.82
CA LYS A 271 20.38 17.11 0.54
C LYS A 271 19.37 17.72 -0.42
N GLN A 272 18.32 18.34 0.11
CA GLN A 272 17.21 18.94 -0.59
C GLN A 272 16.97 20.38 -0.09
N PRO A 273 17.78 21.35 -0.52
CA PRO A 273 17.79 22.70 0.07
C PRO A 273 16.44 23.44 -0.01
N PHE A 274 15.64 23.16 -1.04
CA PHE A 274 14.39 23.87 -1.32
C PHE A 274 13.14 22.99 -1.36
N THR A 275 13.27 21.67 -1.29
CA THR A 275 12.12 20.76 -1.41
C THR A 275 11.19 20.93 -0.21
N PRO A 276 9.89 21.21 -0.41
CA PRO A 276 8.96 21.43 0.70
C PRO A 276 8.92 20.27 1.70
N ILE A 277 8.85 20.59 2.99
CA ILE A 277 8.63 19.63 4.08
C ILE A 277 7.34 20.03 4.78
N VAL A 278 6.39 19.10 4.88
CA VAL A 278 5.12 19.27 5.59
C VAL A 278 5.22 18.48 6.89
N LEU A 279 5.11 19.17 8.02
CA LEU A 279 4.99 18.56 9.35
C LEU A 279 3.51 18.47 9.72
N VAL A 280 3.06 17.28 10.12
CA VAL A 280 1.66 17.00 10.45
C VAL A 280 1.55 16.65 11.93
N GLU A 281 0.57 17.26 12.62
CA GLU A 281 0.24 16.95 14.01
C GLU A 281 -0.22 15.50 14.22
N ASN A 282 -0.16 15.08 15.49
CA ASN A 282 -0.81 13.88 15.99
C ASN A 282 -2.33 14.03 15.93
N MET A 283 -3.01 12.95 15.55
CA MET A 283 -4.47 12.89 15.57
C MET A 283 -4.96 12.67 17.00
N MET A 284 -5.99 13.41 17.42
CA MET A 284 -6.62 13.12 18.71
C MET A 284 -7.30 11.74 18.70
N TYR A 285 -6.92 10.89 19.65
CA TYR A 285 -7.53 9.58 19.82
C TYR A 285 -8.97 9.70 20.32
N LYS A 286 -9.83 8.76 19.91
CA LYS A 286 -11.25 8.80 20.27
C LYS A 286 -11.50 8.70 21.76
N ALA A 287 -10.59 8.10 22.53
CA ALA A 287 -10.72 8.02 23.98
C ALA A 287 -10.29 9.32 24.71
N ALA A 288 -9.60 10.26 24.06
CA ALA A 288 -8.98 11.41 24.72
C ALA A 288 -10.00 12.29 25.48
N PHE A 289 -11.23 12.44 24.96
CA PHE A 289 -12.25 13.25 25.66
C PHE A 289 -12.66 12.68 27.05
N LEU A 290 -12.35 11.42 27.35
CA LEU A 290 -12.59 10.79 28.65
C LEU A 290 -11.28 10.46 29.39
N ASP A 291 -10.22 10.15 28.65
CA ASP A 291 -8.90 9.87 29.20
C ASP A 291 -8.03 11.14 29.17
N GLN A 292 -8.06 11.87 30.28
CA GLN A 292 -7.30 13.11 30.46
C GLN A 292 -5.78 12.90 30.38
N THR A 293 -5.28 11.68 30.63
CA THR A 293 -3.85 11.39 30.49
C THR A 293 -3.48 11.39 29.01
N ILE A 294 -4.22 10.61 28.21
CA ILE A 294 -4.04 10.54 26.76
C ILE A 294 -4.25 11.93 26.12
N GLU A 295 -5.29 12.66 26.53
CA GLU A 295 -5.56 14.01 26.02
C GLU A 295 -4.37 14.95 26.28
N THR A 296 -3.87 14.96 27.51
CA THR A 296 -2.75 15.82 27.91
C THR A 296 -1.49 15.46 27.13
N GLU A 297 -1.20 14.17 26.95
CA GLU A 297 -0.04 13.68 26.18
C GLU A 297 -0.11 14.13 24.71
N LEU A 298 -1.23 13.89 24.03
CA LEU A 298 -1.42 14.26 22.62
C LEU A 298 -1.35 15.77 22.40
N ILE A 299 -1.96 16.56 23.28
CA ILE A 299 -1.88 18.03 23.23
C ILE A 299 -0.43 18.49 23.44
N GLN A 300 0.29 17.88 24.37
CA GLN A 300 1.67 18.22 24.66
C GLN A 300 2.59 17.91 23.48
N GLU A 301 2.44 16.74 22.84
CA GLU A 301 3.18 16.36 21.63
C GLU A 301 2.94 17.35 20.49
N ASN A 302 1.69 17.70 20.20
CA ASN A 302 1.32 18.67 19.17
C ASN A 302 1.87 20.07 19.50
N THR A 303 1.79 20.49 20.76
CA THR A 303 2.35 21.76 21.22
C THR A 303 3.87 21.79 21.02
N VAL A 304 4.58 20.70 21.33
CA VAL A 304 6.03 20.63 21.12
C VAL A 304 6.37 20.66 19.63
N LEU A 305 5.64 19.94 18.77
CA LEU A 305 5.85 20.02 17.33
C LEU A 305 5.66 21.45 16.81
N LYS A 306 4.59 22.13 17.24
CA LYS A 306 4.34 23.52 16.86
C LYS A 306 5.48 24.45 17.28
N ASN A 307 5.99 24.27 18.50
CA ASN A 307 7.11 25.05 19.02
C ASN A 307 8.39 24.82 18.21
N GLU A 308 8.71 23.57 17.84
CA GLU A 308 9.87 23.29 16.99
C GLU A 308 9.70 23.85 15.57
N TYR A 309 8.50 23.74 14.99
CA TYR A 309 8.16 24.39 13.73
C TYR A 309 8.39 25.91 13.79
N ASP A 310 7.90 26.58 14.83
CA ASP A 310 8.06 28.04 14.99
C ASP A 310 9.52 28.46 15.13
N LYS A 311 10.34 27.67 15.84
CA LYS A 311 11.80 27.89 15.91
C LYS A 311 12.45 27.75 14.54
N ILE A 312 12.06 26.74 13.76
CA ILE A 312 12.57 26.51 12.40
C ILE A 312 12.24 27.69 11.48
N ILE A 313 10.99 28.14 11.47
CA ILE A 313 10.56 29.30 10.68
C ILE A 313 11.29 30.57 11.14
N LYS A 314 11.41 30.80 12.46
CA LYS A 314 12.13 31.95 13.03
C LYS A 314 13.62 31.96 12.64
N SER A 315 14.22 30.78 12.46
CA SER A 315 15.61 30.66 11.97
C SER A 315 15.77 30.91 10.47
N GLY A 316 14.68 31.15 9.74
CA GLY A 316 14.68 31.46 8.31
C GLY A 316 14.74 30.24 7.39
N THR A 317 14.54 29.03 7.91
CA THR A 317 14.51 27.81 7.08
C THR A 317 13.31 27.85 6.12
N PRO A 318 13.52 27.81 4.79
CA PRO A 318 12.45 27.99 3.82
C PRO A 318 11.63 26.70 3.62
N ASN A 319 10.42 26.88 3.05
CA ASN A 319 9.54 25.82 2.54
C ASN A 319 9.24 24.74 3.59
N ILE A 320 9.00 25.15 4.83
CA ILE A 320 8.47 24.28 5.89
C ILE A 320 7.01 24.65 6.08
N PHE A 321 6.13 23.65 6.05
CA PHE A 321 4.69 23.80 6.18
C PHE A 321 4.18 23.01 7.37
N TYR A 322 3.07 23.45 7.92
CA TYR A 322 2.49 22.88 9.13
C TYR A 322 1.02 22.54 8.89
N ILE A 323 0.62 21.31 9.19
CA ILE A 323 -0.77 20.87 9.16
C ILE A 323 -1.17 20.53 10.59
N LYS A 324 -2.15 21.28 11.10
CA LYS A 324 -2.79 21.01 12.40
C LYS A 324 -3.62 19.72 12.30
N ASP A 325 -3.86 19.05 13.42
CA ASP A 325 -4.85 18.01 13.49
C ASP A 325 -6.23 18.54 13.09
N ASN A 326 -7.01 17.66 12.47
CA ASN A 326 -8.27 17.95 11.87
C ASN A 326 -9.43 17.43 12.71
N GLN A 327 -9.54 17.98 13.93
CA GLN A 327 -10.62 17.64 14.84
C GLN A 327 -12.00 17.92 14.22
N ASP A 328 -12.08 18.91 13.33
CA ASP A 328 -13.34 19.41 12.76
C ASP A 328 -13.91 18.61 11.57
N LEU A 329 -13.15 17.73 10.90
CA LEU A 329 -13.69 16.88 9.81
C LEU A 329 -13.93 15.42 10.25
N LEU A 330 -13.70 15.11 11.52
CA LEU A 330 -14.03 13.83 12.15
C LEU A 330 -15.34 13.90 12.95
N LEU A 331 -16.28 14.74 12.49
CA LEU A 331 -17.49 15.20 13.21
C LEU A 331 -18.36 14.09 13.82
N ASP A 332 -18.39 12.91 13.20
CA ASP A 332 -19.23 11.79 13.65
C ASP A 332 -18.50 10.83 14.60
N ASN A 333 -17.18 10.95 14.73
CA ASN A 333 -16.31 10.03 15.47
C ASN A 333 -16.22 8.59 14.92
N GLU A 334 -16.72 8.31 13.73
CA GLU A 334 -16.82 6.95 13.15
C GLU A 334 -15.64 6.58 12.22
N GLY A 335 -14.64 7.45 12.12
CA GLY A 335 -13.53 7.33 11.18
C GLY A 335 -12.46 6.29 11.55
N THR A 336 -12.56 5.63 12.70
CA THR A 336 -11.53 4.71 13.22
C THR A 336 -12.11 3.33 13.56
N VAL A 337 -11.28 2.29 13.46
CA VAL A 337 -11.69 0.91 13.79
C VAL A 337 -11.57 0.61 15.28
N ASP A 338 -10.62 1.25 15.95
CA ASP A 338 -10.22 0.98 17.34
C ASP A 338 -10.00 2.26 18.17
N GLY A 339 -10.47 3.41 17.65
CA GLY A 339 -10.25 4.71 18.28
C GLY A 339 -8.95 5.41 17.85
N VAL A 340 -8.06 4.73 17.11
CA VAL A 340 -6.76 5.27 16.64
C VAL A 340 -6.60 5.10 15.13
N HIS A 341 -6.70 3.87 14.64
CA HIS A 341 -6.43 3.52 13.24
C HIS A 341 -7.63 3.80 12.35
N LEU A 342 -7.38 4.41 11.20
CA LEU A 342 -8.43 4.86 10.30
C LEU A 342 -9.12 3.67 9.59
N THR A 343 -10.44 3.77 9.45
CA THR A 343 -11.21 2.97 8.48
C THR A 343 -11.09 3.58 7.08
N ASP A 344 -11.68 2.95 6.07
CA ASP A 344 -11.78 3.53 4.72
C ASP A 344 -12.42 4.93 4.70
N LEU A 345 -13.41 5.16 5.57
CA LEU A 345 -14.03 6.48 5.74
C LEU A 345 -13.02 7.50 6.29
N GLY A 346 -12.29 7.11 7.34
CA GLY A 346 -11.23 7.91 7.93
C GLY A 346 -10.13 8.23 6.93
N PHE A 347 -9.63 7.24 6.19
CA PHE A 347 -8.58 7.44 5.19
C PHE A 347 -9.01 8.35 4.04
N LEU A 348 -10.24 8.24 3.55
CA LEU A 348 -10.74 9.13 2.50
C LEU A 348 -10.79 10.58 2.98
N ARG A 349 -11.35 10.82 4.17
CA ARG A 349 -11.42 12.15 4.79
C ARG A 349 -10.02 12.71 5.07
N TYR A 350 -9.12 11.87 5.56
CA TYR A 350 -7.75 12.29 5.85
C TYR A 350 -6.97 12.63 4.58
N ALA A 351 -7.09 11.81 3.52
CA ALA A 351 -6.51 12.11 2.21
C ALA A 351 -7.03 13.45 1.66
N ASP A 352 -8.35 13.69 1.73
CA ASP A 352 -8.97 14.94 1.28
C ASP A 352 -8.47 16.14 2.09
N TYR A 353 -8.37 16.00 3.41
CA TYR A 353 -7.82 17.04 4.26
C TYR A 353 -6.37 17.40 3.94
N LEU A 354 -5.51 16.39 3.74
CA LEU A 354 -4.11 16.60 3.36
C LEU A 354 -4.02 17.31 2.01
N MET A 355 -4.79 16.88 1.00
CA MET A 355 -4.79 17.51 -0.32
C MET A 355 -5.28 18.96 -0.27
N GLU A 356 -6.32 19.26 0.50
CA GLU A 356 -6.79 20.65 0.67
C GLU A 356 -5.71 21.54 1.29
N ASN A 357 -4.94 21.03 2.27
CA ASN A 357 -3.78 21.75 2.79
C ASN A 357 -2.66 21.88 1.75
N PHE A 358 -2.38 20.83 0.97
CA PHE A 358 -1.39 20.90 -0.11
C PHE A 358 -1.75 21.95 -1.16
N LYS A 359 -3.03 22.14 -1.48
CA LYS A 359 -3.51 23.23 -2.35
C LYS A 359 -3.31 24.59 -1.72
N LYS A 360 -3.68 24.77 -0.44
CA LYS A 360 -3.42 26.02 0.32
C LYS A 360 -1.95 26.42 0.32
N PHE A 361 -1.06 25.43 0.42
CA PHE A 361 0.39 25.62 0.35
C PHE A 361 0.95 25.71 -1.07
N LYS A 362 0.10 25.60 -2.10
CA LYS A 362 0.47 25.61 -3.53
C LYS A 362 1.46 24.50 -3.92
N LEU A 363 1.42 23.37 -3.22
CA LEU A 363 2.26 22.19 -3.50
C LEU A 363 1.68 21.34 -4.64
N ILE A 364 0.35 21.39 -4.79
CA ILE A 364 -0.42 20.75 -5.86
C ILE A 364 -1.34 21.78 -6.53
N LYS A 365 -1.85 21.43 -7.72
CA LYS A 365 -2.83 22.27 -8.44
C LYS A 365 -4.22 22.07 -7.83
N ASP A 366 -5.08 23.07 -8.06
CA ASP A 366 -6.49 23.06 -7.62
C ASP A 366 -7.33 21.93 -8.22
#